data_AF-A0A972PA97-F1
#
_entry.id   AF-A0A972PA97-F1
#
_cell.length_a   1.000
_cell.length_b   1.000
_cell.length_c   1.000
_cell.angle_alpha   90.00
_cell.angle_beta   90.00
_cell.angle_gamma   90.00
#
_symmetry.space_group_name_H-M   'P 1'
#
loop_
_entity.id
_entity.type
_entity.pdbx_description
1 polymer ?
#
loop_
_entity_poly.entity_id
_entity_poly.type
_entity_poly.pdbx_seq_one_letter_code
_entity_poly.pdbx_strand_id
1 'polypeptide(L)'
;MIENDLLSVDDVLNRFNTPETQEKVARIASLIIVSRLVRSIPAFVPSSISNLLAESIRAILNREAPALIERITGQISNYLRSEVHLGKIVEEKILSYQLDELENLVIAVAQREFRHIEWLGGVLGLLIGLMQVGIIYLFR
;
A
#
# COMPACT_ATOMS: atom_id res chain seq x y z
N MET A 1 -7.70 -6.74 18.00
CA MET A 1 -6.25 -6.45 18.18
C MET A 1 -5.40 -6.72 16.92
N ILE A 2 -6.02 -6.83 15.73
CA ILE A 2 -5.32 -6.98 14.42
C ILE A 2 -5.52 -5.72 13.54
N GLU A 3 -6.32 -4.74 13.99
CA GLU A 3 -6.62 -3.51 13.24
C GLU A 3 -5.45 -2.52 13.17
N ASN A 4 -4.36 -2.73 13.93
CA ASN A 4 -3.20 -1.82 13.95
C ASN A 4 -2.01 -2.31 13.09
N ASP A 5 -2.12 -3.46 12.41
CA ASP A 5 -1.06 -3.98 11.52
C ASP A 5 -1.46 -3.91 10.03
N LEU A 6 -2.65 -3.40 9.75
CA LEU A 6 -3.14 -3.11 8.41
C LEU A 6 -2.66 -1.73 7.99
N LEU A 7 -1.81 -1.68 6.96
CA LEU A 7 -1.51 -0.45 6.23
C LEU A 7 -2.82 0.29 5.90
N SER A 8 -3.10 1.39 6.60
CA SER A 8 -4.29 2.17 6.35
C SER A 8 -4.11 2.98 5.06
N VAL A 9 -5.22 3.32 4.41
CA VAL A 9 -5.20 4.26 3.27
C VAL A 9 -4.51 5.56 3.71
N ASP A 10 -4.72 5.96 4.96
CA ASP A 10 -4.12 7.16 5.55
C ASP A 10 -2.60 7.07 5.66
N ASP A 11 -2.04 5.91 6.02
CA ASP A 11 -0.58 5.71 6.10
C ASP A 11 0.08 5.81 4.72
N VAL A 12 -0.56 5.24 3.70
CA VAL A 12 -0.10 5.32 2.30
C VAL A 12 -0.16 6.77 1.80
N LEU A 13 -1.26 7.47 2.08
CA LEU A 13 -1.45 8.87 1.73
C LEU A 13 -0.42 9.77 2.43
N ASN A 14 -0.14 9.53 3.71
CA ASN A 14 0.82 10.31 4.48
C ASN A 14 2.26 10.14 3.96
N ARG A 15 2.63 8.94 3.49
CA ARG A 15 3.92 8.73 2.81
C ARG A 15 4.00 9.45 1.45
N PHE A 16 2.90 9.44 0.71
CA PHE A 16 2.83 10.10 -0.60
C PHE A 16 2.78 11.63 -0.49
N ASN A 17 2.13 12.17 0.54
CA ASN A 17 1.97 13.61 0.76
C ASN A 17 3.17 14.25 1.45
N THR A 18 4.36 13.65 1.34
CA THR A 18 5.60 14.20 1.87
C THR A 18 6.13 15.32 0.95
N PRO A 19 6.75 16.39 1.50
CA PRO A 19 7.31 17.47 0.69
C PRO A 19 8.32 16.99 -0.36
N GLU A 20 9.12 15.98 -0.02
CA GLU A 20 10.10 15.36 -0.93
C GLU A 20 9.42 14.68 -2.13
N THR A 21 8.34 13.94 -1.88
CA THR A 21 7.59 13.27 -2.95
C THR A 21 6.89 14.30 -3.84
N GLN A 22 6.28 15.33 -3.26
CA GLN A 22 5.65 16.41 -4.01
C GLN A 22 6.66 17.15 -4.91
N GLU A 23 7.85 17.46 -4.40
CA GLU A 23 8.90 18.11 -5.19
C GLU A 23 9.35 17.20 -6.36
N LYS A 24 9.54 15.91 -6.10
CA LYS A 24 9.92 14.93 -7.13
C LYS A 24 8.84 14.80 -8.20
N VAL A 25 7.57 14.73 -7.81
CA VAL A 25 6.42 14.69 -8.73
C VAL A 25 6.32 15.98 -9.54
N ALA A 26 6.46 17.16 -8.91
CA ALA A 26 6.45 18.45 -9.58
C ALA A 26 7.59 18.56 -10.62
N ARG A 27 8.78 18.05 -10.28
CA ARG A 27 9.92 18.01 -11.20
C ARG A 27 9.65 17.11 -12.40
N ILE A 28 9.16 15.89 -12.17
CA ILE A 28 8.83 14.93 -13.25
C ILE A 28 7.71 15.50 -14.15
N ALA A 29 6.65 16.04 -13.56
CA ALA A 29 5.54 16.64 -14.29
C ALA A 29 6.03 17.81 -15.16
N SER A 30 6.84 18.71 -14.59
CA SER A 30 7.42 19.84 -15.33
C SER A 30 8.28 19.38 -16.52
N LEU A 31 9.10 18.34 -16.33
CA LEU A 31 9.92 17.76 -17.42
C LEU A 31 9.06 17.17 -18.54
N ILE A 32 7.99 16.44 -18.20
CA ILE A 32 7.08 15.85 -19.18
C ILE A 32 6.31 16.94 -19.94
N ILE A 33 5.75 17.93 -19.24
CA ILE A 33 4.95 18.99 -19.84
C ILE A 33 5.81 19.84 -20.78
N VAL A 34 6.99 20.28 -20.35
CA VAL A 34 7.92 21.06 -21.19
C VAL A 34 8.33 20.27 -22.42
N SER A 35 8.71 19.00 -22.27
CA SER A 35 9.18 18.17 -23.39
C SER A 35 8.08 17.78 -24.37
N ARG A 36 6.81 17.81 -23.94
CA ARG A 36 5.65 17.57 -24.81
C ARG A 36 5.20 18.84 -25.52
N LEU A 37 5.18 19.98 -24.82
CA LEU A 37 4.78 21.26 -25.40
C LEU A 37 5.73 21.72 -26.51
N VAL A 38 7.05 21.58 -26.33
CA VAL A 38 8.03 21.91 -27.39
C VAL A 38 7.82 21.05 -28.64
N ARG A 39 7.41 19.78 -28.48
CA ARG A 39 7.12 18.89 -29.61
C ARG A 39 5.76 19.16 -30.28
N SER A 40 4.81 19.75 -29.56
CA SER A 40 3.53 20.19 -30.12
C SER A 40 3.63 21.53 -30.87
N ILE A 41 4.79 22.22 -30.86
CA ILE A 41 4.97 23.45 -31.62
C ILE A 41 4.94 23.12 -33.12
N PRO A 42 4.03 23.72 -33.90
CA PRO A 42 3.97 23.50 -35.33
C PRO A 42 5.23 23.95 -36.06
N ALA A 43 5.60 23.26 -37.14
CA ALA A 43 6.80 23.55 -37.93
C ALA A 43 6.81 24.94 -38.59
N PHE A 44 5.66 25.62 -38.67
CA PHE A 44 5.56 26.98 -39.22
C PHE A 44 5.99 28.07 -38.22
N VAL A 45 6.26 27.73 -36.96
CA VAL A 45 6.69 28.69 -35.93
C VAL A 45 8.22 28.89 -36.00
N PRO A 46 8.72 30.12 -36.17
CA PRO A 46 10.14 30.42 -36.11
C PRO A 46 10.80 29.97 -34.79
N SER A 47 12.03 29.48 -34.88
CA SER A 47 12.80 28.96 -33.74
C SER A 47 12.97 29.97 -32.59
N SER A 48 13.05 31.26 -32.89
CA SER A 48 13.09 32.33 -31.87
C SER A 48 11.84 32.37 -30.99
N ILE A 49 10.65 32.19 -31.59
CA ILE A 49 9.37 32.19 -30.85
C ILE A 49 9.24 30.90 -30.05
N SER A 50 9.63 29.77 -30.64
CA SER A 50 9.64 28.48 -29.94
C SER A 50 10.49 28.53 -28.67
N ASN A 51 11.68 29.14 -28.74
CA ASN A 51 12.57 29.28 -27.58
C ASN A 51 11.96 30.18 -26.49
N LEU A 52 11.39 31.33 -26.87
CA LEU A 52 10.72 32.24 -25.94
C LEU A 52 9.53 31.57 -25.23
N LEU A 53 8.73 30.79 -25.97
CA LEU A 53 7.61 30.04 -25.40
C LEU A 53 8.10 28.95 -24.45
N ALA A 54 9.11 28.18 -24.84
CA ALA A 54 9.68 27.14 -23.99
C ALA A 54 10.22 27.70 -22.67
N GLU A 55 10.88 28.85 -22.71
CA GLU A 55 11.41 29.54 -21.53
C GLU A 55 10.29 30.11 -20.66
N SER A 56 9.27 30.73 -21.28
CA SER A 56 8.08 31.22 -20.58
C SER A 56 7.32 30.10 -19.86
N ILE A 57 7.12 28.97 -20.54
CA ILE A 57 6.47 27.77 -19.98
C ILE A 57 7.28 27.20 -18.83
N ARG A 58 8.62 27.11 -18.96
CA ARG A 58 9.49 26.66 -17.87
C ARG A 58 9.39 27.59 -16.66
N ALA A 59 9.37 28.90 -16.86
CA ALA A 59 9.26 29.87 -15.77
C ALA A 59 7.92 29.74 -15.03
N ILE A 60 6.81 29.60 -15.76
CA ILE A 60 5.47 29.41 -15.18
C ILE A 60 5.41 28.07 -14.43
N LEU A 61 5.86 26.98 -15.05
CA LEU A 61 5.85 25.65 -14.42
C LEU A 61 6.71 25.60 -13.16
N ASN A 62 7.93 26.13 -13.17
CA ASN A 62 8.77 26.13 -11.97
C ASN A 62 8.15 26.92 -10.81
N ARG A 63 7.35 27.95 -11.13
CA ARG A 63 6.68 28.78 -10.12
C ARG A 63 5.37 28.18 -9.63
N GLU A 64 4.58 27.58 -10.51
CA GLU A 64 3.20 27.15 -10.22
C GLU A 64 3.03 25.63 -10.06
N ALA A 65 3.92 24.81 -10.61
CA ALA A 65 3.83 23.35 -10.51
C ALA A 65 3.81 22.86 -9.05
N PRO A 66 4.63 23.37 -8.10
CA PRO A 66 4.56 22.91 -6.72
C PRO A 66 3.16 23.07 -6.10
N ALA A 67 2.55 24.25 -6.26
CA ALA A 67 1.22 24.54 -5.73
C ALA A 67 0.11 23.75 -6.45
N LEU A 68 0.26 23.52 -7.76
CA LEU A 68 -0.68 22.72 -8.53
C LEU A 68 -0.63 21.23 -8.12
N ILE A 69 0.59 20.70 -7.93
CA ILE A 69 0.79 19.33 -7.47
C ILE A 69 0.24 19.16 -6.06
N GLU A 70 0.51 20.07 -5.13
CA GLU A 70 -0.04 20.03 -3.77
C GLU A 70 -1.58 19.95 -3.77
N ARG A 71 -2.24 20.74 -4.63
CA ARG A 71 -3.70 20.69 -4.80
C ARG A 71 -4.17 19.34 -5.34
N ILE A 72 -3.48 18.81 -6.35
CA ILE A 72 -3.82 17.51 -6.95
C ILE A 72 -3.61 16.38 -5.93
N THR A 73 -2.49 16.36 -5.21
CA THR A 73 -2.22 15.34 -4.18
C THR A 73 -3.22 15.42 -3.04
N GLY A 74 -3.61 16.63 -2.62
CA GLY A 74 -4.68 16.82 -1.64
C GLY A 74 -6.03 16.28 -2.12
N GLN A 75 -6.42 16.57 -3.36
CA GLN A 75 -7.67 16.05 -3.95
C GLN A 75 -7.67 14.53 -4.09
N ILE A 76 -6.55 13.94 -4.57
CA ILE A 76 -6.37 12.48 -4.64
C ILE A 76 -6.46 11.87 -3.25
N SER A 77 -5.86 12.50 -2.25
CA SER A 77 -5.90 12.02 -0.87
C SER A 77 -7.32 12.00 -0.34
N ASN A 78 -8.09 13.06 -0.56
CA ASN A 78 -9.50 13.12 -0.14
C ASN A 78 -10.36 12.09 -0.87
N TYR A 79 -10.16 11.93 -2.17
CA TYR A 79 -10.87 10.93 -2.97
C TYR A 79 -10.56 9.50 -2.53
N LEU A 80 -9.29 9.18 -2.29
CA LEU A 80 -8.90 7.86 -1.79
C LEU A 80 -9.48 7.61 -0.41
N ARG A 81 -9.54 8.63 0.47
CA ARG A 81 -10.15 8.50 1.78
C ARG A 81 -11.67 8.25 1.73
N SER A 82 -12.38 8.85 0.77
CA SER A 82 -13.83 8.71 0.65
C SER A 82 -14.26 7.45 -0.09
N GLU A 83 -13.50 7.02 -1.10
CA GLU A 83 -13.90 5.90 -1.96
C GLU A 83 -13.25 4.58 -1.55
N VAL A 84 -12.00 4.61 -1.08
CA VAL A 84 -11.25 3.38 -0.77
C VAL A 84 -11.56 2.89 0.63
N HIS A 85 -12.47 1.93 0.70
CA HIS A 85 -12.77 1.20 1.92
C HIS A 85 -11.97 -0.11 1.94
N LEU A 86 -10.81 -0.10 2.61
CA LEU A 86 -9.91 -1.27 2.65
C LEU A 86 -10.64 -2.55 3.09
N GLY A 87 -11.56 -2.44 4.05
CA GLY A 87 -12.39 -3.55 4.51
C GLY A 87 -13.25 -4.17 3.42
N LYS A 88 -13.89 -3.35 2.57
CA LYS A 88 -14.69 -3.85 1.44
C LYS A 88 -13.84 -4.56 0.39
N ILE A 89 -12.66 -4.01 0.09
CA ILE A 89 -11.73 -4.62 -0.87
C ILE A 89 -11.25 -5.99 -0.36
N VAL A 90 -10.93 -6.09 0.93
CA VAL A 90 -10.53 -7.36 1.55
C VAL A 90 -11.70 -8.34 1.56
N GLU A 91 -12.91 -7.89 1.90
CA GLU A 91 -14.13 -8.69 1.87
C GLU A 91 -14.41 -9.26 0.48
N GLU A 92 -14.43 -8.42 -0.55
CA GLU A 92 -14.60 -8.84 -1.94
C GLU A 92 -13.52 -9.83 -2.37
N LYS A 93 -12.27 -9.61 -1.93
CA LYS A 93 -11.16 -10.52 -2.24
C LYS A 93 -11.34 -11.88 -1.58
N ILE A 94 -11.75 -11.92 -0.31
CA ILE A 94 -12.03 -13.16 0.42
C ILE A 94 -13.20 -13.90 -0.22
N LEU A 95 -14.27 -13.19 -0.59
CA LEU A 95 -15.44 -13.78 -1.26
C LEU A 95 -15.09 -14.32 -2.66
N SER A 96 -14.02 -13.82 -3.28
CA SER A 96 -13.55 -14.31 -4.58
C SER A 96 -12.67 -15.57 -4.49
N TYR A 97 -12.25 -15.99 -3.30
CA TYR A 97 -11.40 -17.17 -3.12
C TYR A 97 -12.18 -18.47 -3.20
N GLN A 98 -11.55 -19.48 -3.81
CA GLN A 98 -12.05 -20.85 -3.78
C GLN A 98 -11.88 -21.45 -2.37
N LEU A 99 -12.62 -22.50 -2.06
CA LEU A 99 -12.61 -23.14 -0.73
C LEU A 99 -11.18 -23.49 -0.28
N ASP A 100 -10.40 -24.11 -1.16
CA ASP A 100 -9.03 -24.54 -0.89
C ASP A 100 -8.08 -23.34 -0.63
N GLU A 101 -8.30 -22.21 -1.30
CA GLU A 101 -7.54 -20.98 -1.12
C GLU A 101 -7.90 -20.29 0.21
N LEU A 102 -9.18 -20.30 0.55
CA LEU A 102 -9.67 -19.77 1.82
C LEU A 102 -9.15 -20.58 3.00
N GLU A 103 -9.16 -21.92 2.89
CA GLU A 103 -8.61 -22.81 3.92
C GLU A 103 -7.11 -22.52 4.14
N ASN A 104 -6.33 -22.43 3.06
CA ASN A 104 -4.92 -22.09 3.14
C ASN A 104 -4.68 -20.70 3.75
N LEU A 105 -5.51 -19.70 3.41
CA LEU A 105 -5.43 -18.36 4.00
C LEU A 105 -5.69 -18.40 5.51
N VAL A 106 -6.76 -19.07 5.94
CA VAL A 106 -7.13 -19.20 7.36
C VAL A 106 -6.03 -19.92 8.13
N ILE A 107 -5.52 -21.04 7.60
CA ILE A 107 -4.41 -21.79 8.19
C ILE A 107 -3.16 -20.91 8.28
N ALA A 108 -2.78 -20.20 7.23
CA ALA A 108 -1.60 -19.33 7.22
C ALA A 108 -1.67 -18.22 8.28
N VAL A 109 -2.86 -17.63 8.49
CA VAL A 109 -3.08 -16.60 9.51
C VAL A 109 -3.09 -17.22 10.91
N ALA A 110 -3.79 -18.34 11.10
CA ALA A 110 -3.99 -18.96 12.42
C ALA A 110 -2.78 -19.76 12.92
N GLN A 111 -1.95 -20.31 12.03
CA GLN A 111 -0.72 -21.05 12.36
C GLN A 111 0.25 -20.24 13.23
N ARG A 112 0.24 -18.91 13.13
CA ARG A 112 1.05 -18.03 13.99
C ARG A 112 0.67 -18.15 15.47
N GLU A 113 -0.61 -18.32 15.76
CA GLU A 113 -1.17 -18.42 17.11
C GLU A 113 -1.19 -19.88 17.61
N PHE A 114 -1.49 -20.84 16.72
CA PHE A 114 -1.67 -22.25 17.08
C PHE A 114 -0.42 -22.99 17.58
N ARG A 115 0.78 -22.44 17.35
CA ARG A 115 2.04 -23.05 17.84
C ARG A 115 2.09 -23.19 19.37
N HIS A 116 1.41 -22.29 20.10
CA HIS A 116 1.28 -22.39 21.56
C HIS A 116 0.38 -23.55 21.97
N ILE A 117 -0.69 -23.80 21.21
CA ILE A 117 -1.62 -24.90 21.45
C ILE A 117 -0.91 -26.24 21.21
N GLU A 118 -0.04 -26.33 20.20
CA GLU A 118 0.76 -27.52 19.93
C GLU A 118 1.70 -27.86 21.11
N TRP A 119 2.40 -26.85 21.66
CA TRP A 119 3.29 -27.06 22.80
C TRP A 119 2.52 -27.46 24.07
N LEU A 120 1.39 -26.80 24.34
CA LEU A 120 0.49 -27.16 25.45
C LEU A 120 -0.06 -28.59 25.29
N GLY A 121 -0.46 -28.96 24.07
CA GLY A 121 -0.90 -30.31 23.74
C GLY A 121 0.20 -31.36 23.95
N GLY A 122 1.44 -31.05 23.58
CA GLY A 122 2.60 -31.89 23.84
C GLY A 122 2.89 -32.09 25.32
N VAL A 123 2.83 -31.02 26.12
CA VAL A 123 3.01 -31.09 27.59
C VAL A 123 1.87 -31.87 28.24
N LEU A 124 0.61 -31.60 27.88
CA LEU A 124 -0.55 -32.34 28.39
C LEU A 124 -0.49 -33.82 28.03
N GLY A 125 -0.16 -34.16 26.78
CA GLY A 125 -0.01 -35.54 26.33
C GLY A 125 1.09 -36.28 27.09
N LEU A 126 2.22 -35.62 27.35
CA LEU A 126 3.31 -36.18 28.16
C LEU A 126 2.89 -36.41 29.62
N LEU A 127 2.19 -35.46 30.24
CA LEU A 127 1.68 -35.60 31.60
C LEU A 127 0.68 -36.75 31.75
N ILE A 128 -0.27 -36.85 30.82
CA ILE A 128 -1.27 -37.93 30.81
C ILE A 128 -0.57 -39.29 30.58
N GLY A 129 0.37 -39.35 29.63
CA GLY A 129 1.15 -40.55 29.35
C GLY A 129 1.96 -41.05 30.55
N LEU A 130 2.65 -40.15 31.25
CA LEU A 130 3.39 -40.48 32.47
C LEU A 130 2.48 -40.98 33.59
N MET A 131 1.32 -40.33 33.78
CA MET A 131 0.32 -40.77 34.75
C MET A 131 -0.18 -42.18 34.43
N GLN A 132 -0.45 -42.47 33.16
CA GLN A 132 -0.93 -43.77 32.71
C GLN A 132 0.12 -44.88 32.92
N VAL A 133 1.39 -44.61 32.60
CA VAL A 133 2.51 -45.55 32.87
C VAL A 133 2.68 -45.78 34.37
N GLY A 134 2.60 -44.73 35.19
CA GLY A 134 2.70 -44.84 36.64
C GLY A 134 1.59 -45.70 37.26
N ILE A 135 0.34 -45.53 36.82
CA ILE A 135 -0.79 -46.34 37.27
C ILE A 135 -0.61 -47.81 36.86
N ILE A 136 -0.18 -48.07 35.62
CA ILE A 136 0.03 -49.43 35.12
C ILE A 136 1.13 -50.15 35.90
N TYR A 137 2.22 -49.45 36.26
CA TYR A 137 3.31 -50.03 37.04
C TYR A 137 2.91 -50.31 38.50
N LEU A 138 2.03 -49.49 39.09
CA LEU A 138 1.56 -49.68 40.47
C LEU A 138 0.56 -50.84 40.61
N PHE A 139 -0.24 -51.11 39.56
CA PHE A 139 -1.27 -52.15 39.54
C PHE A 139 -0.83 -53.49 38.93
N ARG A 140 0.46 -53.65 38.62
CA ARG A 140 1.06 -54.87 38.08
C ARG A 140 2.04 -55.47 39.10
#